data_AF-A0A7X6TEM7-F1
#
_entry.id   AF-A0A7X6TEM7-F1
#
_cell.length_a   1.000
_cell.length_b   1.000
_cell.length_c   1.000
_cell.angle_alpha   90.00
_cell.angle_beta   90.00
_cell.angle_gamma   90.00
#
_symmetry.space_group_name_H-M   'P 1'
#
loop_
_entity.id
_entity.type
_entity.pdbx_description
1 polymer ?
#
loop_
_entity_poly.entity_id
_entity_poly.type
_entity_poly.pdbx_seq_one_letter_code
_entity_poly.pdbx_strand_id
1 'polypeptide(L)'
;MQTGYFKKVIQQTATRLWINNPTAEDVRQGIEAGAIHCTTNPTYAAKMLSRPESHDMALSVVDDVLVSCADDDKAAALIQRRLVAEMARGFMPLYESSQGREGLVSIQMDPRLEKEAAAIVAEALADFEAFPNCIAKIPVIPSGLQAIDCLVRLNKPVIATEIMGIAQALEACAVYRRASEESGFCPAFFVTHISGILDDELKAEAQARGVEVSPEAMYIAGCAVAKKQYRIMQERGLPGILLGGGARGPQHFTEMLGGPVHVTLNWAGTALELEQNPPALEAQFDRPAAQELIDELKAKLPTFARAYDEEGLKPGEFHDFPPVVRFRNQFLKGWEELLATIRERRALLTAPSPQKLNTSGESGQETSGKLSQQVPDAACISSLLQNPPDGSPLVGVQRSYCKLAEHQPVEIRPGIYRSTLVYNAENMLCHFFEKAGAKVDLHTHYAVQSGYVLRGKLMFFDAEGNEHILLPGQGYLFASNEAHGSVALEESEIIETFTPGRPEYLDKE
;
A
#
# COMPACT_ATOMS: atom_id res chain seq x y z
N MET A 1 8.71 26.17 29.37
CA MET A 1 9.23 25.88 28.02
C MET A 1 8.38 26.68 27.05
N GLN A 2 8.98 27.41 26.10
CA GLN A 2 8.18 28.06 25.05
C GLN A 2 7.47 26.97 24.23
N THR A 3 6.16 27.12 24.04
CA THR A 3 5.39 26.23 23.18
C THR A 3 5.87 26.39 21.73
N GLY A 4 6.26 25.28 21.09
CA GLY A 4 6.70 25.24 19.68
C GLY A 4 5.66 25.77 18.71
N TYR A 5 6.10 26.15 17.50
CA TYR A 5 5.25 26.75 16.47
C TYR A 5 4.06 25.87 16.11
N PHE A 6 4.28 24.60 15.78
CA PHE A 6 3.20 23.70 15.35
C PHE A 6 2.22 23.39 16.47
N LYS A 7 2.68 23.33 17.73
CA LYS A 7 1.78 23.24 18.89
C LYS A 7 0.82 24.43 18.97
N LYS A 8 1.31 25.65 18.71
CA LYS A 8 0.44 26.84 18.66
C LYS A 8 -0.53 26.75 17.48
N VAL A 9 -0.07 26.32 16.30
CA VAL A 9 -0.92 26.12 15.12
C VAL A 9 -2.08 25.17 15.45
N ILE A 10 -1.80 24.02 16.04
CA ILE A 10 -2.81 23.00 16.35
C ILE A 10 -3.79 23.48 17.41
N GLN A 11 -3.31 24.24 18.41
CA GLN A 11 -4.15 24.78 19.48
C GLN A 11 -5.05 25.93 19.03
N GLN A 12 -4.63 26.72 18.04
CA GLN A 12 -5.28 27.98 17.67
C GLN A 12 -5.97 27.94 16.30
N THR A 13 -5.74 26.89 15.51
CA THR A 13 -6.27 26.78 14.14
C THR A 13 -6.78 25.36 13.83
N ALA A 14 -7.52 25.23 12.74
CA ALA A 14 -7.99 23.93 12.24
C ALA A 14 -6.94 23.19 11.38
N THR A 15 -5.78 23.81 11.09
CA THR A 15 -4.75 23.22 10.24
C THR A 15 -4.02 22.11 10.99
N ARG A 16 -3.70 20.99 10.31
CA ARG A 16 -2.98 19.85 10.90
C ARG A 16 -1.71 19.51 10.14
N LEU A 17 -0.69 19.13 10.90
CA LEU A 17 0.63 18.76 10.38
C LEU A 17 0.74 17.25 10.19
N TRP A 18 1.31 16.86 9.04
CA TRP A 18 1.80 15.53 8.74
C TRP A 18 3.30 15.63 8.47
N ILE A 19 4.04 14.56 8.70
CA ILE A 19 5.45 14.47 8.29
C ILE A 19 5.62 13.61 7.04
N ASN A 20 6.55 14.02 6.18
CA ASN A 20 6.81 13.38 4.89
C ASN A 20 8.18 12.72 4.84
N ASN A 21 8.23 11.45 4.40
CA ASN A 21 9.45 10.64 4.27
C ASN A 21 10.40 10.75 5.48
N PRO A 22 9.89 10.50 6.71
CA PRO A 22 10.67 10.71 7.92
C PRO A 22 11.68 9.58 8.18
N THR A 23 12.76 9.91 8.86
CA THR A 23 13.54 8.97 9.67
C THR A 23 12.84 8.70 11.01
N ALA A 24 13.31 7.74 11.80
CA ALA A 24 12.76 7.49 13.14
C ALA A 24 12.86 8.72 14.07
N GLU A 25 13.94 9.51 13.95
CA GLU A 25 14.10 10.75 14.72
C GLU A 25 13.15 11.85 14.24
N ASP A 26 12.93 11.97 12.92
CA ASP A 26 11.91 12.88 12.37
C ASP A 26 10.50 12.51 12.87
N VAL A 27 10.19 11.21 13.00
CA VAL A 27 8.92 10.75 13.59
C VAL A 27 8.79 11.26 15.03
N ARG A 28 9.82 11.04 15.85
CA ARG A 28 9.83 11.46 17.25
C ARG A 28 9.65 12.98 17.38
N GLN A 29 10.44 13.76 16.64
CA GLN A 29 10.40 15.22 16.68
C GLN A 29 9.08 15.76 16.11
N GLY A 30 8.58 15.17 15.03
CA GLY A 30 7.30 15.51 14.41
C GLY A 30 6.13 15.31 15.37
N ILE A 31 6.02 14.13 15.99
CA ILE A 31 4.98 13.84 17.00
C ILE A 31 5.13 14.77 18.19
N GLU A 32 6.35 15.02 18.68
CA GLU A 32 6.61 15.95 19.77
C GLU A 32 6.12 17.37 19.42
N ALA A 33 6.21 17.80 18.17
CA ALA A 33 5.70 19.08 17.68
C ALA A 33 4.19 19.08 17.34
N GLY A 34 3.55 17.91 17.30
CA GLY A 34 2.11 17.73 17.10
C GLY A 34 1.71 17.22 15.71
N ALA A 35 2.62 16.63 14.95
CA ALA A 35 2.26 15.91 13.73
C ALA A 35 1.36 14.71 14.07
N ILE A 36 0.26 14.57 13.32
CA ILE A 36 -0.77 13.56 13.62
C ILE A 36 -0.71 12.33 12.70
N HIS A 37 0.05 12.39 11.61
CA HIS A 37 0.10 11.36 10.58
C HIS A 37 1.43 11.45 9.80
N CYS A 38 1.69 10.44 8.96
CA CYS A 38 2.87 10.37 8.12
C CYS A 38 2.51 10.05 6.66
N THR A 39 3.22 10.66 5.72
CA THR A 39 3.21 10.22 4.32
C THR A 39 4.58 9.72 3.88
N THR A 40 4.59 8.59 3.16
CA THR A 40 5.73 8.17 2.35
C THR A 40 5.38 8.20 0.86
N ASN A 41 6.33 7.87 0.00
CA ASN A 41 6.17 7.73 -1.45
C ASN A 41 7.24 6.78 -2.00
N PRO A 42 7.25 6.45 -3.30
CA PRO A 42 8.16 5.44 -3.85
C PRO A 42 9.66 5.78 -3.77
N THR A 43 10.01 7.02 -3.41
CA THR A 43 11.43 7.41 -3.16
C THR A 43 11.89 7.06 -1.75
N TYR A 44 11.00 6.58 -0.88
CA TYR A 44 11.27 6.47 0.55
C TYR A 44 12.43 5.53 0.85
N ALA A 45 12.44 4.32 0.27
CA ALA A 45 13.51 3.36 0.50
C ALA A 45 14.89 3.88 0.06
N ALA A 46 14.98 4.47 -1.14
CA ALA A 46 16.23 5.09 -1.62
C ALA A 46 16.69 6.26 -0.74
N LYS A 47 15.75 7.06 -0.21
CA LYS A 47 16.08 8.11 0.77
C LYS A 47 16.62 7.55 2.08
N MET A 48 16.04 6.48 2.58
CA MET A 48 16.51 5.83 3.80
C MET A 48 17.92 5.23 3.61
N LEU A 49 18.20 4.67 2.44
CA LEU A 49 19.52 4.17 2.07
C LEU A 49 20.55 5.30 1.91
N SER A 50 20.18 6.47 1.37
CA SER A 50 21.14 7.56 1.12
C SER A 50 21.47 8.43 2.33
N ARG A 51 20.68 8.36 3.41
CA ARG A 51 20.88 9.17 4.62
C ARG A 51 21.79 8.45 5.63
N PRO A 52 22.88 9.07 6.11
CA PRO A 52 23.80 8.44 7.05
C PRO A 52 23.13 7.87 8.31
N GLU A 53 22.15 8.59 8.87
CA GLU A 53 21.45 8.23 10.10
C GLU A 53 20.50 7.03 9.95
N SER A 54 20.11 6.66 8.73
CA SER A 54 19.21 5.53 8.45
C SER A 54 19.81 4.46 7.54
N HIS A 55 20.98 4.71 6.95
CA HIS A 55 21.63 3.83 5.96
C HIS A 55 21.78 2.40 6.49
N ASP A 56 22.38 2.23 7.68
CA ASP A 56 22.69 0.88 8.19
C ASP A 56 21.42 0.07 8.51
N MET A 57 20.40 0.72 9.07
CA MET A 57 19.10 0.10 9.30
C MET A 57 18.45 -0.29 7.97
N ALA A 58 18.45 0.61 6.99
CA ALA A 58 17.85 0.36 5.70
C ALA A 58 18.56 -0.77 4.94
N LEU A 59 19.89 -0.79 4.99
CA LEU A 59 20.71 -1.83 4.37
C LEU A 59 20.50 -3.19 5.04
N SER A 60 20.35 -3.23 6.37
CA SER A 60 19.99 -4.46 7.09
C SER A 60 18.65 -5.02 6.62
N VAL A 61 17.65 -4.17 6.38
CA VAL A 61 16.35 -4.60 5.84
C VAL A 61 16.51 -5.15 4.41
N VAL A 62 17.35 -4.51 3.58
CA VAL A 62 17.68 -5.04 2.25
C VAL A 62 18.27 -6.44 2.38
N ASP A 63 19.34 -6.59 3.16
CA ASP A 63 20.04 -7.87 3.31
C ASP A 63 19.11 -8.98 3.79
N ASP A 64 18.29 -8.72 4.81
CA ASP A 64 17.30 -9.67 5.32
C ASP A 64 16.31 -10.13 4.25
N VAL A 65 15.79 -9.20 3.44
CA VAL A 65 14.80 -9.54 2.40
C VAL A 65 15.45 -10.38 1.29
N LEU A 66 16.69 -10.06 0.93
CA LEU A 66 17.40 -10.79 -0.13
C LEU A 66 17.71 -12.25 0.23
N VAL A 67 17.71 -12.62 1.51
CA VAL A 67 17.83 -14.03 1.96
C VAL A 67 16.64 -14.89 1.50
N SER A 68 15.44 -14.31 1.47
CA SER A 68 14.19 -15.06 1.26
C SER A 68 13.45 -14.72 -0.04
N CYS A 69 13.83 -13.62 -0.71
CA CYS A 69 13.22 -13.20 -1.98
C CYS A 69 14.28 -13.19 -3.08
N ALA A 70 14.13 -14.05 -4.09
CA ALA A 70 15.03 -14.12 -5.25
C ALA A 70 14.69 -13.09 -6.35
N ASP A 71 13.43 -12.67 -6.43
CA ASP A 71 12.94 -11.70 -7.41
C ASP A 71 13.20 -10.26 -6.92
N ASP A 72 13.82 -9.43 -7.77
CA ASP A 72 14.24 -8.07 -7.41
C ASP A 72 13.06 -7.10 -7.27
N ASP A 73 12.02 -7.26 -8.09
CA ASP A 73 10.84 -6.40 -8.06
C ASP A 73 10.02 -6.67 -6.80
N LYS A 74 9.80 -7.96 -6.48
CA LYS A 74 9.18 -8.38 -5.22
C LYS A 74 10.02 -7.97 -4.00
N ALA A 75 11.35 -8.10 -4.08
CA ALA A 75 12.24 -7.67 -3.01
C ALA A 75 12.12 -6.16 -2.77
N ALA A 76 12.09 -5.34 -3.83
CA ALA A 76 11.93 -3.89 -3.71
C ALA A 76 10.63 -3.50 -3.00
N ALA A 77 9.50 -4.10 -3.38
CA ALA A 77 8.21 -3.86 -2.73
C ALA A 77 8.25 -4.26 -1.24
N LEU A 78 8.81 -5.43 -0.91
CA LEU A 78 8.96 -5.90 0.47
C LEU A 78 9.89 -5.02 1.30
N ILE A 79 11.00 -4.56 0.74
CA ILE A 79 11.95 -3.65 1.40
C ILE A 79 11.23 -2.35 1.73
N GLN A 80 10.54 -1.74 0.76
CA GLN A 80 9.80 -0.51 1.03
C GLN A 80 8.75 -0.73 2.12
N ARG A 81 7.96 -1.80 2.04
CA ARG A 81 6.93 -2.14 3.04
C ARG A 81 7.52 -2.29 4.44
N ARG A 82 8.65 -3.01 4.60
CA ARG A 82 9.33 -3.17 5.90
C ARG A 82 9.87 -1.84 6.44
N LEU A 83 10.46 -1.00 5.60
CA LEU A 83 10.95 0.31 6.01
C LEU A 83 9.81 1.25 6.45
N VAL A 84 8.69 1.25 5.73
CA VAL A 84 7.52 2.05 6.11
C VAL A 84 6.87 1.51 7.37
N ALA A 85 6.81 0.19 7.57
CA ALA A 85 6.26 -0.43 8.77
C ALA A 85 7.01 -0.02 10.05
N GLU A 86 8.33 0.24 9.96
CA GLU A 86 9.10 0.82 11.09
C GLU A 86 8.60 2.23 11.46
N MET A 87 8.28 3.07 10.47
CA MET A 87 7.71 4.39 10.74
C MET A 87 6.27 4.28 11.26
N ALA A 88 5.51 3.33 10.72
CA ALA A 88 4.16 3.02 11.17
C ALA A 88 4.14 2.66 12.67
N ARG A 89 5.11 1.87 13.13
CA ARG A 89 5.29 1.56 14.55
C ARG A 89 5.48 2.80 15.42
N GLY A 90 6.23 3.79 14.94
CA GLY A 90 6.43 5.06 15.66
C GLY A 90 5.13 5.85 15.89
N PHE A 91 4.14 5.71 15.01
CA PHE A 91 2.83 6.36 15.12
C PHE A 91 1.76 5.53 15.84
N MET A 92 2.04 4.26 16.18
CA MET A 92 1.06 3.37 16.82
C MET A 92 0.48 3.91 18.14
N PRO A 93 1.26 4.52 19.06
CA PRO A 93 0.68 5.09 20.28
C PRO A 93 -0.39 6.14 20.00
N LEU A 94 -0.22 6.92 18.93
CA LEU A 94 -1.20 7.91 18.48
C LEU A 94 -2.42 7.26 17.83
N TYR A 95 -2.19 6.23 17.01
CA TYR A 95 -3.25 5.44 16.39
C TYR A 95 -4.16 4.78 17.42
N GLU A 96 -3.59 4.13 18.43
CA GLU A 96 -4.32 3.47 19.50
C GLU A 96 -5.10 4.46 20.37
N SER A 97 -4.44 5.53 20.83
CA SER A 97 -5.07 6.53 21.71
C SER A 97 -6.17 7.34 21.02
N SER A 98 -6.07 7.54 19.71
CA SER A 98 -7.07 8.25 18.90
C SER A 98 -8.18 7.36 18.36
N GLN A 99 -8.11 6.03 18.58
CA GLN A 99 -8.99 5.01 17.99
C GLN A 99 -8.99 5.04 16.47
N GLY A 100 -7.79 5.13 15.88
CA GLY A 100 -7.57 5.11 14.43
C GLY A 100 -7.84 6.41 13.68
N ARG A 101 -8.20 7.50 14.40
CA ARG A 101 -8.40 8.83 13.80
C ARG A 101 -7.11 9.53 13.44
N GLU A 102 -6.06 9.28 14.21
CA GLU A 102 -4.70 9.79 14.02
C GLU A 102 -3.72 8.62 13.88
N GLY A 103 -2.45 8.89 13.60
CA GLY A 103 -1.40 7.86 13.54
C GLY A 103 -1.35 7.06 12.24
N LEU A 104 -2.15 7.39 11.23
CA LEU A 104 -2.05 6.77 9.89
C LEU A 104 -0.71 7.08 9.21
N VAL A 105 -0.14 6.06 8.55
CA VAL A 105 1.12 6.15 7.79
C VAL A 105 0.89 5.66 6.37
N SER A 106 1.15 6.53 5.40
CA SER A 106 0.90 6.21 4.00
C SER A 106 2.02 5.42 3.35
N ILE A 107 1.67 4.56 2.40
CA ILE A 107 2.57 3.87 1.48
C ILE A 107 2.00 3.93 0.06
N GLN A 108 2.87 4.05 -0.92
CA GLN A 108 2.53 4.08 -2.35
C GLN A 108 3.36 3.01 -3.05
N MET A 109 2.72 2.26 -3.93
CA MET A 109 3.28 1.12 -4.63
C MET A 109 4.42 1.51 -5.61
N ASP A 110 5.04 0.50 -6.23
CA ASP A 110 5.96 0.67 -7.37
C ASP A 110 5.35 1.52 -8.51
N PRO A 111 5.94 2.66 -8.87
CA PRO A 111 5.42 3.54 -9.92
C PRO A 111 5.44 2.91 -11.33
N ARG A 112 6.13 1.79 -11.53
CA ARG A 112 6.18 1.09 -12.83
C ARG A 112 4.90 0.31 -13.14
N LEU A 113 4.12 -0.08 -12.12
CA LEU A 113 2.89 -0.88 -12.29
C LEU A 113 1.61 -0.07 -12.09
N GLU A 114 1.70 1.25 -11.90
CA GLU A 114 0.55 2.11 -11.60
C GLU A 114 -0.52 2.16 -12.70
N LYS A 115 -0.22 1.67 -13.91
CA LYS A 115 -1.19 1.58 -15.01
C LYS A 115 -2.16 0.40 -14.86
N GLU A 116 -1.87 -0.54 -13.98
CA GLU A 116 -2.68 -1.74 -13.76
C GLU A 116 -3.45 -1.62 -12.45
N ALA A 117 -4.75 -1.34 -12.54
CA ALA A 117 -5.60 -1.14 -11.35
C ALA A 117 -5.56 -2.35 -10.39
N ALA A 118 -5.55 -3.57 -10.94
CA ALA A 118 -5.45 -4.80 -10.15
C ALA A 118 -4.12 -4.90 -9.38
N ALA A 119 -3.01 -4.47 -9.98
CA ALA A 119 -1.71 -4.46 -9.32
C ALA A 119 -1.68 -3.44 -8.16
N ILE A 120 -2.26 -2.25 -8.38
CA ILE A 120 -2.39 -1.22 -7.33
C ILE A 120 -3.18 -1.77 -6.13
N VAL A 121 -4.33 -2.41 -6.39
CA VAL A 121 -5.16 -2.97 -5.33
C VAL A 121 -4.45 -4.10 -4.60
N ALA A 122 -3.79 -5.02 -5.32
CA ALA A 122 -3.09 -6.14 -4.72
C ALA A 122 -1.95 -5.69 -3.79
N GLU A 123 -1.11 -4.74 -4.24
CA GLU A 123 -0.05 -4.17 -3.41
C GLU A 123 -0.61 -3.43 -2.19
N ALA A 124 -1.67 -2.63 -2.36
CA ALA A 124 -2.29 -1.92 -1.25
C ALA A 124 -2.87 -2.89 -0.20
N LEU A 125 -3.49 -4.00 -0.62
CA LEU A 125 -3.98 -5.01 0.32
C LEU A 125 -2.85 -5.68 1.10
N ALA A 126 -1.74 -6.01 0.44
CA ALA A 126 -0.55 -6.51 1.12
C ALA A 126 0.05 -5.48 2.11
N ASP A 127 -0.04 -4.18 1.80
CA ASP A 127 0.36 -3.11 2.72
C ASP A 127 -0.55 -3.02 3.95
N PHE A 128 -1.87 -3.18 3.79
CA PHE A 128 -2.83 -3.18 4.90
C PHE A 128 -2.65 -4.38 5.85
N GLU A 129 -2.18 -5.52 5.33
CA GLU A 129 -1.86 -6.69 6.14
C GLU A 129 -0.57 -6.50 6.95
N ALA A 130 0.37 -5.70 6.44
CA ALA A 130 1.68 -5.55 7.05
C ALA A 130 1.71 -4.64 8.29
N PHE A 131 0.85 -3.61 8.36
CA PHE A 131 0.75 -2.74 9.53
C PHE A 131 -0.65 -2.12 9.68
N PRO A 132 -1.19 -2.05 10.92
CA PRO A 132 -2.61 -1.76 11.16
C PRO A 132 -3.01 -0.30 10.91
N ASN A 133 -2.07 0.62 11.03
CA ASN A 133 -2.27 2.06 10.78
C ASN A 133 -1.88 2.47 9.36
N CYS A 134 -2.00 1.55 8.40
CA CYS A 134 -1.74 1.82 6.98
C CYS A 134 -2.82 2.70 6.35
N ILE A 135 -2.41 3.57 5.43
CA ILE A 135 -3.31 4.25 4.48
C ILE A 135 -2.73 4.17 3.06
N ALA A 136 -3.51 3.66 2.11
CA ALA A 136 -3.05 3.49 0.74
C ALA A 136 -2.95 4.84 0.04
N LYS A 137 -1.84 5.12 -0.64
CA LYS A 137 -1.63 6.37 -1.38
C LYS A 137 -1.63 6.10 -2.87
N ILE A 138 -2.69 6.55 -3.56
CA ILE A 138 -3.03 6.16 -4.92
C ILE A 138 -2.98 7.38 -5.85
N PRO A 139 -2.23 7.34 -6.96
CA PRO A 139 -2.21 8.42 -7.94
C PRO A 139 -3.58 8.60 -8.61
N VAL A 140 -4.01 9.84 -8.81
CA VAL A 140 -5.28 10.12 -9.51
C VAL A 140 -5.07 10.10 -11.03
N ILE A 141 -5.04 8.87 -11.55
CA ILE A 141 -4.96 8.49 -12.97
C ILE A 141 -6.07 7.44 -13.26
N PRO A 142 -6.37 7.07 -14.52
CA PRO A 142 -7.48 6.16 -14.82
C PRO A 142 -7.48 4.84 -14.03
N SER A 143 -6.34 4.17 -13.96
CA SER A 143 -6.16 2.93 -13.18
C SER A 143 -6.23 3.17 -11.66
N GLY A 144 -5.66 4.28 -11.20
CA GLY A 144 -5.73 4.70 -9.80
C GLY A 144 -7.16 5.00 -9.35
N LEU A 145 -7.99 5.63 -10.18
CA LEU A 145 -9.40 5.87 -9.89
C LEU A 145 -10.17 4.54 -9.74
N GLN A 146 -9.89 3.54 -10.57
CA GLN A 146 -10.45 2.20 -10.41
C GLN A 146 -10.00 1.54 -9.09
N ALA A 147 -8.73 1.72 -8.71
CA ALA A 147 -8.22 1.22 -7.44
C ALA A 147 -8.85 1.94 -6.23
N ILE A 148 -9.07 3.25 -6.30
CA ILE A 148 -9.78 4.01 -5.25
C ILE A 148 -11.19 3.47 -5.07
N ASP A 149 -11.95 3.25 -6.16
CA ASP A 149 -13.29 2.64 -6.08
C ASP A 149 -13.27 1.31 -5.33
N CYS A 150 -12.35 0.40 -5.72
CA CYS A 150 -12.21 -0.91 -5.12
C CYS A 150 -11.85 -0.83 -3.63
N LEU A 151 -10.83 -0.05 -3.27
CA LEU A 151 -10.37 0.08 -1.88
C LEU A 151 -11.44 0.69 -0.96
N VAL A 152 -12.23 1.64 -1.45
CA VAL A 152 -13.35 2.21 -0.69
C VAL A 152 -14.41 1.16 -0.41
N ARG A 153 -14.76 0.32 -1.39
CA ARG A 153 -15.71 -0.81 -1.19
C ARG A 153 -15.19 -1.89 -0.26
N LEU A 154 -13.87 -1.97 -0.08
CA LEU A 154 -13.22 -2.83 0.90
C LEU A 154 -13.01 -2.14 2.27
N ASN A 155 -13.62 -0.98 2.48
CA ASN A 155 -13.50 -0.15 3.68
C ASN A 155 -12.04 0.18 4.04
N LYS A 156 -11.20 0.43 3.04
CA LYS A 156 -9.79 0.75 3.22
C LYS A 156 -9.55 2.26 3.09
N PRO A 157 -8.78 2.89 3.99
CA PRO A 157 -8.50 4.32 3.93
C PRO A 157 -7.57 4.65 2.76
N VAL A 158 -7.78 5.79 2.12
CA VAL A 158 -7.11 6.18 0.87
C VAL A 158 -6.67 7.64 0.88
N ILE A 159 -5.45 7.89 0.40
CA ILE A 159 -4.96 9.19 -0.03
C ILE A 159 -4.99 9.20 -1.57
N ALA A 160 -5.91 9.96 -2.16
CA ALA A 160 -5.85 10.34 -3.56
C ALA A 160 -4.70 11.35 -3.74
N THR A 161 -3.65 10.98 -4.46
CA THR A 161 -2.42 11.76 -4.60
C THR A 161 -2.09 12.08 -6.05
N GLU A 162 -0.98 12.80 -6.28
CA GLU A 162 -0.58 13.29 -7.60
C GLU A 162 -1.67 14.16 -8.27
N ILE A 163 -2.39 14.93 -7.45
CA ILE A 163 -3.34 15.92 -7.92
C ILE A 163 -2.57 17.23 -8.09
N MET A 164 -2.47 17.69 -9.34
CA MET A 164 -1.90 18.99 -9.70
C MET A 164 -2.91 19.85 -10.47
N GLY A 165 -4.14 19.35 -10.65
CA GLY A 165 -5.26 20.11 -11.19
C GLY A 165 -6.58 19.77 -10.52
N ILE A 166 -7.51 20.72 -10.52
CA ILE A 166 -8.81 20.60 -9.84
C ILE A 166 -9.64 19.44 -10.43
N ALA A 167 -9.62 19.24 -11.75
CA ALA A 167 -10.34 18.15 -12.41
C ALA A 167 -10.01 16.76 -11.80
N GLN A 168 -8.75 16.52 -11.45
CA GLN A 168 -8.34 15.27 -10.79
C GLN A 168 -9.01 15.11 -9.42
N ALA A 169 -9.02 16.17 -8.60
CA ALA A 169 -9.67 16.15 -7.30
C ALA A 169 -11.18 15.89 -7.41
N LEU A 170 -11.85 16.53 -8.37
CA LEU A 170 -13.29 16.34 -8.60
C LEU A 170 -13.61 14.88 -8.97
N GLU A 171 -12.81 14.29 -9.86
CA GLU A 171 -12.99 12.91 -10.28
C GLU A 171 -12.76 11.92 -9.12
N ALA A 172 -11.68 12.11 -8.35
CA ALA A 172 -11.41 11.28 -7.18
C ALA A 172 -12.54 11.37 -6.13
N CYS A 173 -13.07 12.58 -5.89
CA CYS A 173 -14.22 12.79 -5.00
C CYS A 173 -15.50 12.10 -5.51
N ALA A 174 -15.75 12.16 -6.82
CA ALA A 174 -16.92 11.54 -7.44
C ALA A 174 -16.85 10.01 -7.33
N VAL A 175 -15.69 9.43 -7.61
CA VAL A 175 -15.45 7.98 -7.46
C VAL A 175 -15.62 7.55 -6.00
N TYR A 176 -14.99 8.26 -5.06
CA TYR A 176 -15.14 7.94 -3.64
C TYR A 176 -16.61 7.98 -3.20
N ARG A 177 -17.33 9.06 -3.54
CA ARG A 177 -18.74 9.22 -3.15
C ARG A 177 -19.57 8.04 -3.64
N ARG A 178 -19.47 7.71 -4.93
CA ARG A 178 -20.20 6.60 -5.53
C ARG A 178 -19.88 5.27 -4.84
N ALA A 179 -18.59 4.96 -4.66
CA ALA A 179 -18.17 3.73 -4.00
C ALA A 179 -18.66 3.66 -2.54
N SER A 180 -18.63 4.78 -1.82
CA SER A 180 -19.08 4.90 -0.43
C SER A 180 -20.59 4.73 -0.31
N GLU A 181 -21.38 5.42 -1.13
CA GLU A 181 -22.85 5.33 -1.14
C GLU A 181 -23.33 3.92 -1.50
N GLU A 182 -22.69 3.27 -2.47
CA GLU A 182 -23.08 1.93 -2.91
C GLU A 182 -22.65 0.82 -1.93
N SER A 183 -21.52 0.96 -1.24
CA SER A 183 -21.02 -0.05 -0.29
C SER A 183 -21.48 0.18 1.15
N GLY A 184 -21.89 1.39 1.51
CA GLY A 184 -22.16 1.81 2.89
C GLY A 184 -20.92 2.09 3.73
N PHE A 185 -19.71 1.97 3.17
CA PHE A 185 -18.46 2.24 3.86
C PHE A 185 -17.99 3.68 3.65
N CYS A 186 -17.42 4.28 4.70
CA CYS A 186 -16.89 5.65 4.66
C CYS A 186 -15.47 5.70 5.25
N PRO A 187 -14.48 4.99 4.65
CA PRO A 187 -13.13 4.98 5.18
C PRO A 187 -12.47 6.35 5.04
N ALA A 188 -11.42 6.63 5.83
CA ALA A 188 -10.72 7.91 5.78
C ALA A 188 -10.23 8.23 4.35
N PHE A 189 -10.48 9.46 3.91
CA PHE A 189 -10.19 9.89 2.54
C PHE A 189 -9.51 11.25 2.52
N PHE A 190 -8.34 11.31 1.90
CA PHE A 190 -7.57 12.53 1.73
C PHE A 190 -7.36 12.83 0.25
N VAL A 191 -7.54 14.09 -0.13
CA VAL A 191 -7.45 14.55 -1.52
C VAL A 191 -6.25 15.50 -1.61
N THR A 192 -5.13 15.01 -2.12
CA THR A 192 -3.82 15.64 -1.93
C THR A 192 -3.39 16.49 -3.11
N HIS A 193 -3.47 17.83 -2.97
CA HIS A 193 -2.91 18.73 -3.98
C HIS A 193 -1.39 18.91 -3.78
N ILE A 194 -0.59 18.66 -4.83
CA ILE A 194 0.87 18.73 -4.78
C ILE A 194 1.37 20.09 -5.28
N SER A 195 1.10 21.15 -4.50
CA SER A 195 1.35 22.55 -4.89
C SER A 195 2.80 22.83 -5.30
N GLY A 196 3.79 22.34 -4.55
CA GLY A 196 5.18 22.68 -4.87
C GLY A 196 5.74 21.95 -6.09
N ILE A 197 5.19 20.80 -6.49
CA ILE A 197 5.55 20.18 -7.78
C ILE A 197 4.91 20.94 -8.93
N LEU A 198 3.68 21.43 -8.77
CA LEU A 198 3.06 22.29 -9.75
C LEU A 198 3.89 23.57 -9.93
N ASP A 199 4.32 24.21 -8.85
CA ASP A 199 5.21 25.39 -8.92
C ASP A 199 6.52 25.09 -9.67
N ASP A 200 7.15 23.94 -9.44
CA ASP A 200 8.37 23.53 -10.16
C ASP A 200 8.12 23.39 -11.67
N GLU A 201 6.96 22.87 -12.07
CA GLU A 201 6.57 22.80 -13.48
C GLU A 201 6.28 24.18 -14.06
N LEU A 202 5.54 25.02 -13.36
CA LEU A 202 5.19 26.36 -13.84
C LEU A 202 6.42 27.24 -14.07
N LYS A 203 7.43 27.13 -13.20
CA LYS A 203 8.73 27.79 -13.38
C LYS A 203 9.46 27.26 -14.61
N ALA A 204 9.49 25.95 -14.81
CA ALA A 204 10.13 25.34 -15.96
C ALA A 204 9.43 25.72 -17.27
N GLU A 205 8.09 25.75 -17.29
CA GLU A 205 7.29 26.20 -18.42
C GLU A 205 7.55 27.68 -18.74
N ALA A 206 7.56 28.55 -17.74
CA ALA A 206 7.86 29.98 -17.92
C ALA A 206 9.24 30.18 -18.57
N GLN A 207 10.26 29.46 -18.07
CA GLN A 207 11.62 29.49 -18.60
C GLN A 207 11.67 28.96 -20.04
N ALA A 208 11.07 27.80 -20.31
CA ALA A 208 11.08 27.18 -21.63
C ALA A 208 10.39 28.05 -22.70
N ARG A 209 9.38 28.83 -22.30
CA ARG A 209 8.63 29.73 -23.19
C ARG A 209 9.22 31.13 -23.25
N GLY A 210 10.22 31.45 -22.42
CA GLY A 210 10.80 32.79 -22.34
C GLY A 210 9.80 33.86 -21.89
N VAL A 211 8.82 33.49 -21.06
CA VAL A 211 7.82 34.43 -20.52
C VAL A 211 8.16 34.79 -19.08
N GLU A 212 8.12 36.08 -18.78
CA GLU A 212 8.31 36.58 -17.42
C GLU A 212 6.96 36.57 -16.68
N VAL A 213 6.92 35.97 -15.50
CA VAL A 213 5.76 35.93 -14.61
C VAL A 213 6.14 36.65 -13.32
N SER A 214 5.24 37.49 -12.79
CA SER A 214 5.52 38.23 -11.55
C SER A 214 5.90 37.28 -10.40
N PRO A 215 6.89 37.66 -9.56
CA PRO A 215 7.28 36.86 -8.40
C PRO A 215 6.10 36.54 -7.47
N GLU A 216 5.19 37.50 -7.29
CA GLU A 216 3.98 37.36 -6.47
C GLU A 216 3.03 36.31 -7.03
N ALA A 217 2.79 36.32 -8.34
CA ALA A 217 1.95 35.31 -8.98
C ALA A 217 2.58 33.91 -8.90
N MET A 218 3.89 33.81 -9.14
CA MET A 218 4.61 32.54 -9.05
C MET A 218 4.66 32.00 -7.61
N TYR A 219 4.70 32.88 -6.60
CA TYR A 219 4.72 32.50 -5.19
C TYR A 219 3.41 31.84 -4.74
N ILE A 220 2.26 32.31 -5.25
CA ILE A 220 0.93 31.81 -4.85
C ILE A 220 0.39 30.69 -5.75
N ALA A 221 1.01 30.41 -6.90
CA ALA A 221 0.40 29.63 -7.97
C ALA A 221 -0.16 28.27 -7.51
N GLY A 222 0.68 27.36 -7.00
CA GLY A 222 0.24 26.05 -6.53
C GLY A 222 -0.72 26.11 -5.35
N CYS A 223 -0.56 27.08 -4.45
CA CYS A 223 -1.46 27.27 -3.32
C CYS A 223 -2.83 27.81 -3.74
N ALA A 224 -2.90 28.63 -4.78
CA ALA A 224 -4.14 29.17 -5.32
C ALA A 224 -5.02 28.08 -5.92
N VAL A 225 -4.43 27.10 -6.62
CA VAL A 225 -5.15 25.91 -7.11
C VAL A 225 -5.68 25.09 -5.94
N ALA A 226 -4.85 24.81 -4.92
CA ALA A 226 -5.28 24.06 -3.73
C ALA A 226 -6.42 24.76 -2.96
N LYS A 227 -6.34 26.08 -2.75
CA LYS A 227 -7.40 26.86 -2.10
C LYS A 227 -8.70 26.87 -2.92
N LYS A 228 -8.61 26.94 -4.24
CA LYS A 228 -9.80 26.83 -5.12
C LYS A 228 -10.38 25.41 -5.10
N GLN A 229 -9.54 24.38 -5.14
CA GLN A 229 -9.98 22.98 -4.98
C GLN A 229 -10.79 22.80 -3.70
N TYR A 230 -10.26 23.27 -2.56
CA TYR A 230 -10.98 23.17 -1.29
C TYR A 230 -12.32 23.91 -1.31
N ARG A 231 -12.37 25.14 -1.83
CA ARG A 231 -13.63 25.90 -1.93
C ARG A 231 -14.69 25.13 -2.71
N ILE A 232 -14.33 24.55 -3.86
CA ILE A 232 -15.25 23.74 -4.65
C ILE A 232 -15.70 22.50 -3.88
N MET A 233 -14.78 21.83 -3.16
CA MET A 233 -15.12 20.69 -2.32
C MET A 233 -16.16 21.06 -1.26
N GLN A 234 -16.00 22.20 -0.57
CA GLN A 234 -16.95 22.66 0.44
C GLN A 234 -18.29 23.09 -0.17
N GLU A 235 -18.27 23.91 -1.22
CA GLU A 235 -19.48 24.42 -1.88
C GLU A 235 -20.37 23.30 -2.43
N ARG A 236 -19.77 22.17 -2.85
CA ARG A 236 -20.48 21.02 -3.43
C ARG A 236 -20.62 19.83 -2.47
N GLY A 237 -20.21 19.97 -1.21
CA GLY A 237 -20.22 18.88 -0.23
C GLY A 237 -19.48 17.63 -0.75
N LEU A 238 -18.33 17.82 -1.39
CA LEU A 238 -17.49 16.72 -1.86
C LEU A 238 -16.80 16.03 -0.69
N PRO A 239 -16.66 14.69 -0.71
CA PRO A 239 -16.01 13.95 0.36
C PRO A 239 -14.50 14.22 0.42
N GLY A 240 -13.92 13.97 1.58
CA GLY A 240 -12.47 13.96 1.81
C GLY A 240 -11.91 15.25 2.40
N ILE A 241 -10.69 15.13 2.93
CA ILE A 241 -9.94 16.23 3.55
C ILE A 241 -8.83 16.66 2.58
N LEU A 242 -8.70 17.96 2.31
CA LEU A 242 -7.58 18.48 1.52
C LEU A 242 -6.27 18.24 2.30
N LEU A 243 -5.31 17.58 1.65
CA LEU A 243 -3.94 17.44 2.12
C LEU A 243 -2.99 18.22 1.19
N GLY A 244 -2.34 19.26 1.70
CA GLY A 244 -1.28 19.97 0.97
C GLY A 244 0.00 19.14 0.93
N GLY A 245 0.55 18.92 -0.25
CA GLY A 245 1.76 18.12 -0.45
C GLY A 245 2.84 18.79 -1.30
N GLY A 246 4.05 18.23 -1.25
CA GLY A 246 5.15 18.64 -2.11
C GLY A 246 5.77 20.00 -1.77
N ALA A 247 5.72 20.43 -0.51
CA ALA A 247 6.26 21.73 -0.10
C ALA A 247 7.71 21.96 -0.58
N ARG A 248 7.97 23.18 -1.07
CA ARG A 248 9.30 23.70 -1.46
C ARG A 248 9.81 24.83 -0.57
N GLY A 249 8.98 25.26 0.36
CA GLY A 249 9.27 26.35 1.28
C GLY A 249 8.08 26.61 2.21
N PRO A 250 8.28 27.46 3.24
CA PRO A 250 7.30 27.75 4.29
C PRO A 250 5.91 28.14 3.76
N GLN A 251 5.85 28.82 2.60
CA GLN A 251 4.61 29.32 2.01
C GLN A 251 3.56 28.22 1.77
N HIS A 252 4.02 27.00 1.44
CA HIS A 252 3.13 25.87 1.20
C HIS A 252 2.37 25.43 2.45
N PHE A 253 2.89 25.78 3.63
CA PHE A 253 2.21 25.58 4.90
C PHE A 253 1.47 26.86 5.34
N THR A 254 2.12 28.02 5.30
CA THR A 254 1.53 29.26 5.83
C THR A 254 0.32 29.72 5.02
N GLU A 255 0.29 29.49 3.71
CA GLU A 255 -0.90 29.77 2.89
C GLU A 255 -2.10 28.89 3.24
N MET A 256 -1.87 27.73 3.87
CA MET A 256 -2.91 26.81 4.31
C MET A 256 -3.39 27.08 5.75
N LEU A 257 -2.68 27.97 6.46
CA LEU A 257 -2.91 28.24 7.87
C LEU A 257 -4.29 28.87 8.11
N GLY A 258 -5.01 28.30 9.08
CA GLY A 258 -6.37 28.69 9.46
C GLY A 258 -7.44 27.76 8.89
N GLY A 259 -7.18 27.10 7.77
CA GLY A 259 -8.13 26.18 7.13
C GLY A 259 -8.23 24.82 7.82
N PRO A 260 -9.38 24.14 7.74
CA PRO A 260 -9.56 22.76 8.22
C PRO A 260 -8.96 21.76 7.21
N VAL A 261 -7.66 21.91 6.98
CA VAL A 261 -6.88 21.19 5.99
C VAL A 261 -5.64 20.60 6.64
N HIS A 262 -5.11 19.57 6.02
CA HIS A 262 -3.88 18.93 6.45
C HIS A 262 -2.73 19.37 5.54
N VAL A 263 -1.50 19.39 6.03
CA VAL A 263 -0.30 19.66 5.22
C VAL A 263 0.82 18.71 5.61
N THR A 264 1.46 18.08 4.64
CA THR A 264 2.61 17.19 4.86
C THR A 264 3.92 17.87 4.52
N LEU A 265 4.87 17.84 5.45
CA LEU A 265 6.17 18.50 5.35
C LEU A 265 7.31 17.52 5.63
N ASN A 266 8.42 17.64 4.88
CA ASN A 266 9.67 17.02 5.32
C ASN A 266 10.11 17.68 6.63
N TRP A 267 10.43 16.87 7.64
CA TRP A 267 10.85 17.41 8.93
C TRP A 267 12.18 18.14 8.82
N ALA A 268 13.24 17.41 8.45
CA ALA A 268 14.51 17.98 8.00
C ALA A 268 14.31 18.80 6.70
N GLY A 269 14.03 20.09 6.88
CA GLY A 269 13.64 21.02 5.81
C GLY A 269 12.60 22.01 6.32
N THR A 270 11.47 22.11 5.61
CA THR A 270 10.46 23.13 5.83
C THR A 270 9.84 23.10 7.23
N ALA A 271 9.62 21.93 7.84
CA ALA A 271 9.02 21.89 9.17
C ALA A 271 9.99 22.43 10.24
N LEU A 272 11.25 21.99 10.21
CA LEU A 272 12.27 22.50 11.13
C LEU A 272 12.52 24.00 10.93
N GLU A 273 12.52 24.49 9.70
CA GLU A 273 12.62 25.92 9.40
C GLU A 273 11.49 26.73 10.06
N LEU A 274 10.25 26.24 9.98
CA LEU A 274 9.09 26.87 10.62
C LEU A 274 9.14 26.82 12.16
N GLU A 275 9.68 25.77 12.76
CA GLU A 275 9.88 25.70 14.21
C GLU A 275 10.99 26.64 14.69
N GLN A 276 12.09 26.74 13.94
CA GLN A 276 13.24 27.57 14.31
C GLN A 276 13.03 29.05 14.03
N ASN A 277 12.35 29.37 12.92
CA ASN A 277 12.06 30.73 12.47
C ASN A 277 10.55 30.91 12.28
N PRO A 278 9.77 30.87 13.37
CA PRO A 278 8.32 30.88 13.28
C PRO A 278 7.82 32.20 12.70
N PRO A 279 7.04 32.17 11.59
CA PRO A 279 6.35 33.36 11.12
C PRO A 279 5.22 33.74 12.09
N ALA A 280 4.65 34.93 11.89
CA ALA A 280 3.42 35.30 12.58
C ALA A 280 2.31 34.29 12.30
N LEU A 281 1.53 33.93 13.32
CA LEU A 281 0.43 32.99 13.19
C LEU A 281 -0.79 33.71 12.60
N GLU A 282 -0.75 33.99 11.30
CA GLU A 282 -1.80 34.68 10.57
C GLU A 282 -2.60 33.70 9.71
N ALA A 283 -3.93 33.68 9.87
CA ALA A 283 -4.79 32.90 8.99
C ALA A 283 -4.75 33.48 7.56
N GLN A 284 -4.19 32.71 6.63
CA GLN A 284 -4.09 33.05 5.20
C GLN A 284 -5.07 32.24 4.35
N PHE A 285 -5.61 31.13 4.86
CA PHE A 285 -6.34 30.16 4.06
C PHE A 285 -7.56 30.76 3.34
N ASP A 286 -8.39 31.51 4.07
CA ASP A 286 -9.60 32.13 3.53
C ASP A 286 -9.33 33.40 2.71
N ARG A 287 -8.07 33.86 2.64
CA ARG A 287 -7.70 35.02 1.82
C ARG A 287 -7.60 34.57 0.35
N PRO A 288 -8.46 35.09 -0.54
CA PRO A 288 -8.39 34.74 -1.95
C PRO A 288 -7.11 35.33 -2.57
N ALA A 289 -6.52 34.60 -3.52
CA ALA A 289 -5.50 35.17 -4.38
C ALA A 289 -6.10 36.32 -5.21
N ALA A 290 -5.34 37.40 -5.38
CA ALA A 290 -5.76 38.54 -6.20
C ALA A 290 -6.05 38.07 -7.64
N GLN A 291 -7.18 38.52 -8.21
CA GLN A 291 -7.65 38.03 -9.49
C GLN A 291 -6.67 38.36 -10.62
N GLU A 292 -5.97 39.49 -10.52
CA GLU A 292 -4.95 39.93 -11.48
C GLU A 292 -3.77 38.95 -11.55
N LEU A 293 -3.37 38.33 -10.43
CA LEU A 293 -2.32 37.31 -10.40
C LEU A 293 -2.79 36.00 -11.05
N ILE A 294 -4.05 35.63 -10.81
CA ILE A 294 -4.66 34.45 -11.45
C ILE A 294 -4.78 34.67 -12.96
N ASP A 295 -5.22 35.85 -13.40
CA ASP A 295 -5.37 36.19 -14.81
C ASP A 295 -3.99 36.21 -15.50
N GLU A 296 -2.96 36.75 -14.83
CA GLU A 296 -1.58 36.68 -15.32
C GLU A 296 -1.13 35.23 -15.52
N LEU A 297 -1.27 34.38 -14.49
CA LEU A 297 -0.86 32.97 -14.57
C LEU A 297 -1.62 32.24 -15.67
N LYS A 298 -2.93 32.43 -15.79
CA LYS A 298 -3.75 31.79 -16.83
C LYS A 298 -3.34 32.26 -18.24
N ALA A 299 -3.09 33.55 -18.42
CA ALA A 299 -2.68 34.10 -19.71
C ALA A 299 -1.27 33.65 -20.11
N LYS A 300 -0.36 33.58 -19.14
CA LYS A 300 1.05 33.31 -19.37
C LYS A 300 1.44 31.86 -19.27
N LEU A 301 0.68 30.97 -18.62
CA LEU A 301 1.06 29.57 -18.37
C LEU A 301 -0.13 28.62 -18.61
N PRO A 302 -0.23 28.01 -19.81
CA PRO A 302 -1.21 26.97 -20.13
C PRO A 302 -1.34 25.85 -19.10
N THR A 303 -0.24 25.39 -18.48
CA THR A 303 -0.32 24.35 -17.43
C THR A 303 -1.09 24.85 -16.21
N PHE A 304 -0.88 26.11 -15.81
CA PHE A 304 -1.65 26.70 -14.70
C PHE A 304 -3.12 26.82 -15.07
N ALA A 305 -3.45 27.29 -16.27
CA ALA A 305 -4.85 27.39 -16.72
C ALA A 305 -5.55 26.02 -16.66
N ARG A 306 -4.89 24.97 -17.16
CA ARG A 306 -5.43 23.59 -17.11
C ARG A 306 -5.55 23.04 -15.68
N ALA A 307 -4.62 23.38 -14.79
CA ALA A 307 -4.67 22.99 -13.39
C ALA A 307 -5.80 23.71 -12.62
N TYR A 308 -6.01 24.99 -12.91
CA TYR A 308 -6.93 25.88 -12.20
C TYR A 308 -8.38 25.75 -12.68
N ASP A 309 -8.61 25.39 -13.94
CA ASP A 309 -9.95 25.26 -14.49
C ASP A 309 -10.53 23.86 -14.24
N GLU A 310 -11.81 23.81 -13.84
CA GLU A 310 -12.46 22.55 -13.43
C GLU A 310 -12.58 21.53 -14.55
N GLU A 311 -12.72 22.02 -15.78
CA GLU A 311 -12.79 21.22 -17.01
C GLU A 311 -11.45 21.24 -17.78
N GLY A 312 -10.36 21.70 -17.13
CA GLY A 312 -9.06 21.89 -17.77
C GLY A 312 -8.33 20.60 -18.13
N LEU A 313 -8.77 19.46 -17.58
CA LEU A 313 -8.24 18.12 -17.83
C LEU A 313 -9.37 17.09 -17.86
N LYS A 314 -9.25 16.07 -18.71
CA LYS A 314 -10.09 14.87 -18.70
C LYS A 314 -9.36 13.70 -18.02
N PRO A 315 -10.06 12.69 -17.49
CA PRO A 315 -9.43 11.54 -16.83
C PRO A 315 -8.33 10.85 -17.64
N GLY A 316 -8.52 10.72 -18.96
CA GLY A 316 -7.52 10.14 -19.86
C GLY A 316 -6.23 10.96 -20.01
N GLU A 317 -6.22 12.22 -19.59
CA GLU A 317 -5.04 13.11 -19.65
C GLU A 317 -4.27 13.15 -18.33
N PHE A 318 -4.83 12.64 -17.23
CA PHE A 318 -4.27 12.83 -15.89
C PHE A 318 -2.86 12.26 -15.75
N HIS A 319 -2.62 11.05 -16.28
CA HIS A 319 -1.32 10.38 -16.22
C HIS A 319 -0.23 11.11 -17.01
N ASP A 320 -0.61 11.84 -18.07
CA ASP A 320 0.31 12.51 -18.98
C ASP A 320 0.34 14.03 -18.74
N PHE A 321 -0.36 14.52 -17.71
CA PHE A 321 -0.32 15.91 -17.33
C PHE A 321 1.12 16.28 -16.90
N PRO A 322 1.78 17.29 -17.49
CA PRO A 322 3.20 17.53 -17.30
C PRO A 322 3.72 17.59 -15.84
N PRO A 323 3.02 18.22 -14.86
CA PRO A 323 3.47 18.17 -13.48
C PRO A 323 3.33 16.79 -12.83
N VAL A 324 2.35 15.97 -13.24
CA VAL A 324 2.21 14.56 -12.82
C VAL A 324 3.39 13.75 -13.35
N VAL A 325 3.70 13.88 -14.65
CA VAL A 325 4.84 13.20 -15.28
C VAL A 325 6.15 13.55 -14.58
N ARG A 326 6.37 14.83 -14.25
CA ARG A 326 7.55 15.25 -13.48
C ARG A 326 7.63 14.60 -12.12
N PHE A 327 6.51 14.47 -11.40
CA PHE A 327 6.53 13.86 -10.08
C PHE A 327 6.81 12.36 -10.18
N ARG A 328 6.10 11.66 -11.07
CA ARG A 328 6.32 10.24 -11.35
C ARG A 328 7.76 9.95 -11.74
N ASN A 329 8.39 10.80 -12.55
CA ASN A 329 9.79 10.61 -12.92
C ASN A 329 10.74 10.64 -11.71
N GLN A 330 10.41 11.40 -10.65
CA GLN A 330 11.17 11.34 -9.39
C GLN A 330 10.96 10.00 -8.68
N PHE A 331 9.74 9.47 -8.71
CA PHE A 331 9.40 8.18 -8.13
C PHE A 331 10.10 7.03 -8.85
N LEU A 332 10.04 7.00 -10.18
CA LEU A 332 10.75 6.03 -11.02
C LEU A 332 12.26 6.05 -10.75
N LYS A 333 12.84 7.25 -10.63
CA LYS A 333 14.27 7.39 -10.31
C LYS A 333 14.61 6.79 -8.95
N GLY A 334 13.85 7.15 -7.90
CA GLY A 334 14.09 6.62 -6.55
C GLY A 334 13.89 5.10 -6.48
N TRP A 335 12.92 4.57 -7.22
CA TRP A 335 12.71 3.12 -7.30
C TRP A 335 13.86 2.40 -8.01
N GLU A 336 14.37 2.98 -9.10
CA GLU A 336 15.54 2.44 -9.80
C GLU A 336 16.81 2.47 -8.93
N GLU A 337 16.98 3.50 -8.10
CA GLU A 337 18.06 3.58 -7.11
C GLU A 337 17.98 2.41 -6.10
N LEU A 338 16.79 2.08 -5.61
CA LEU A 338 16.57 0.91 -4.75
C LEU A 338 16.92 -0.39 -5.47
N LEU A 339 16.44 -0.58 -6.71
CA LEU A 339 16.75 -1.76 -7.52
C LEU A 339 18.25 -1.89 -7.79
N ALA A 340 18.94 -0.76 -8.03
CA ALA A 340 20.39 -0.75 -8.18
C ALA A 340 21.09 -1.24 -6.90
N THR A 341 20.68 -0.77 -5.72
CA THR A 341 21.20 -1.27 -4.44
C THR A 341 20.94 -2.76 -4.28
N ILE A 342 19.74 -3.25 -4.60
CA ILE A 342 19.41 -4.69 -4.53
C ILE A 342 20.38 -5.51 -5.40
N ARG A 343 20.58 -5.11 -6.67
CA ARG A 343 21.48 -5.79 -7.60
C ARG A 343 22.93 -5.78 -7.10
N GLU A 344 23.39 -4.66 -6.55
CA GLU A 344 24.72 -4.55 -5.95
C GLU A 344 24.89 -5.48 -4.75
N ARG A 345 23.92 -5.50 -3.83
CA ARG A 345 23.96 -6.37 -2.64
C ARG A 345 23.94 -7.85 -3.03
N ARG A 346 23.15 -8.26 -4.02
CA ARG A 346 23.19 -9.63 -4.54
C ARG A 346 24.55 -10.00 -5.14
N ALA A 347 25.17 -9.08 -5.90
CA ALA A 347 26.50 -9.31 -6.44
C ALA A 347 27.54 -9.53 -5.34
N LEU A 348 27.44 -8.81 -4.21
CA LEU A 348 28.30 -9.00 -3.05
C LEU A 348 28.06 -10.34 -2.32
N LEU A 349 26.80 -10.78 -2.22
CA LEU A 349 26.43 -12.05 -1.58
C LEU A 349 26.81 -13.28 -2.42
N THR A 350 26.88 -13.12 -3.75
CA THR A 350 27.26 -14.17 -4.70
C THR A 350 28.75 -14.16 -5.04
N ALA A 351 29.49 -13.11 -4.67
CA ALA A 351 30.93 -13.03 -4.87
C ALA A 351 31.64 -14.11 -4.03
N PRO A 352 32.54 -14.92 -4.62
CA PRO A 352 33.32 -15.88 -3.85
C PRO A 352 34.13 -15.13 -2.79
N SER A 353 34.00 -15.54 -1.53
CA SER A 353 34.83 -15.03 -0.44
C SER A 353 36.32 -15.19 -0.81
N PRO A 354 37.20 -14.22 -0.50
CA PRO A 354 38.63 -14.40 -0.72
C PRO A 354 39.09 -15.64 0.06
N GLN A 355 39.44 -16.69 -0.68
CA GLN A 355 39.87 -17.97 -0.13
C GLN A 355 41.10 -17.76 0.76
N LYS A 356 40.99 -18.13 2.04
CA LYS A 356 42.17 -18.60 2.78
C LYS A 356 42.70 -19.80 2.01
N LEU A 357 43.97 -19.72 1.59
CA LEU A 357 44.70 -20.85 1.01
C LEU A 357 44.49 -22.08 1.89
N ASN A 358 43.86 -23.11 1.34
CA ASN A 358 44.08 -24.48 1.77
C ASN A 358 44.13 -25.37 0.53
N THR A 359 45.30 -25.96 0.34
CA THR A 359 45.63 -26.97 -0.65
C THR A 359 44.89 -28.27 -0.34
N SER A 360 44.13 -28.81 -1.29
CA SER A 360 44.22 -30.20 -1.79
C SER A 360 42.97 -30.60 -2.60
N GLY A 361 43.21 -30.93 -3.87
CA GLY A 361 42.85 -32.21 -4.50
C GLY A 361 41.38 -32.66 -4.61
N GLU A 362 40.89 -32.62 -5.85
CA GLU A 362 40.17 -33.69 -6.57
C GLU A 362 38.62 -33.75 -6.60
N SER A 363 38.11 -33.31 -7.77
CA SER A 363 37.19 -33.96 -8.73
C SER A 363 35.77 -34.41 -8.34
N GLY A 364 34.76 -33.95 -9.10
CA GLY A 364 33.47 -34.62 -9.23
C GLY A 364 32.35 -33.84 -9.94
N GLN A 365 32.37 -33.85 -11.29
CA GLN A 365 31.26 -33.80 -12.27
C GLN A 365 29.96 -32.98 -12.05
N GLU A 366 29.72 -32.09 -13.02
CA GLU A 366 28.44 -31.46 -13.38
C GLU A 366 27.41 -32.46 -13.94
N THR A 367 26.12 -32.25 -13.65
CA THR A 367 25.02 -32.53 -14.58
C THR A 367 23.97 -31.41 -14.51
N SER A 368 23.70 -30.81 -15.67
CA SER A 368 22.71 -29.75 -15.90
C SER A 368 21.34 -30.35 -16.23
N GLY A 369 20.30 -30.02 -15.45
CA GLY A 369 18.89 -30.28 -15.78
C GLY A 369 18.14 -28.97 -16.04
N LYS A 370 17.77 -28.71 -17.30
CA LYS A 370 16.91 -27.60 -17.70
C LYS A 370 15.45 -27.91 -17.31
N LEU A 371 14.83 -27.05 -16.49
CA LEU A 371 13.38 -27.00 -16.29
C LEU A 371 12.85 -25.78 -17.05
N SER A 372 12.08 -26.03 -18.11
CA SER A 372 11.37 -25.00 -18.86
C SER A 372 10.14 -24.56 -18.09
N GLN A 373 10.12 -23.31 -17.63
CA GLN A 373 8.90 -22.65 -17.14
C GLN A 373 8.09 -22.18 -18.36
N GLN A 374 6.89 -22.73 -18.55
CA GLN A 374 5.86 -22.11 -19.37
C GLN A 374 4.89 -21.38 -18.43
N VAL A 375 4.78 -20.07 -18.60
CA VAL A 375 3.80 -19.21 -17.92
C VAL A 375 2.46 -19.34 -18.67
N PRO A 376 1.31 -19.53 -17.99
CA PRO A 376 0.03 -19.58 -18.69
C PRO A 376 -0.39 -18.20 -19.21
N ASP A 377 -1.05 -18.22 -20.36
CA ASP A 377 -1.43 -17.05 -21.16
C ASP A 377 -2.57 -16.21 -20.51
N ALA A 378 -2.61 -14.92 -20.85
CA ALA A 378 -3.44 -13.88 -20.21
C ALA A 378 -4.96 -14.10 -20.30
N ALA A 379 -5.43 -15.05 -21.13
CA ALA A 379 -6.83 -15.42 -21.23
C ALA A 379 -7.34 -16.25 -20.02
N CYS A 380 -6.45 -16.88 -19.25
CA CYS A 380 -6.84 -17.68 -18.07
C CYS A 380 -7.23 -16.80 -16.87
N ILE A 381 -6.63 -15.60 -16.75
CA ILE A 381 -6.81 -14.69 -15.60
C ILE A 381 -8.20 -14.03 -15.62
N SER A 382 -8.79 -13.80 -16.80
CA SER A 382 -10.14 -13.23 -16.92
C SER A 382 -11.26 -14.17 -16.45
N SER A 383 -10.99 -15.46 -16.28
CA SER A 383 -12.00 -16.44 -15.82
C SER A 383 -12.09 -16.56 -14.29
N LEU A 384 -11.10 -16.03 -13.56
CA LEU A 384 -11.00 -16.08 -12.10
C LEU A 384 -11.86 -15.05 -11.35
N LEU A 385 -12.59 -14.18 -12.07
CA LEU A 385 -13.41 -13.09 -11.50
C LEU A 385 -14.92 -13.31 -11.65
N GLN A 386 -15.38 -14.54 -11.82
CA GLN A 386 -16.81 -14.83 -11.75
C GLN A 386 -17.22 -15.13 -10.31
N ASN A 387 -17.98 -14.19 -9.73
CA ASN A 387 -18.85 -14.21 -8.55
C ASN A 387 -18.57 -15.22 -7.42
N PRO A 388 -18.57 -14.79 -6.14
CA PRO A 388 -18.50 -15.73 -5.02
C PRO A 388 -19.76 -16.61 -5.03
N PRO A 389 -19.63 -17.95 -5.08
CA PRO A 389 -20.71 -18.81 -4.62
C PRO A 389 -20.64 -18.78 -3.09
N ASP A 390 -21.60 -18.08 -2.48
CA ASP A 390 -22.16 -18.46 -1.19
C ASP A 390 -21.13 -18.73 -0.08
N GLY A 391 -20.35 -17.73 0.35
CA GLY A 391 -19.33 -17.93 1.39
C GLY A 391 -18.73 -16.63 1.93
N SER A 392 -19.50 -15.87 2.71
CA SER A 392 -18.98 -14.71 3.44
C SER A 392 -17.86 -15.13 4.40
N PRO A 393 -16.74 -14.39 4.54
CA PRO A 393 -15.71 -14.70 5.55
C PRO A 393 -16.32 -14.72 6.95
N LEU A 394 -15.71 -15.51 7.86
CA LEU A 394 -16.15 -15.70 9.25
C LEU A 394 -15.93 -14.44 10.13
N VAL A 395 -16.55 -13.32 9.74
CA VAL A 395 -16.45 -12.06 10.47
C VAL A 395 -17.18 -12.19 11.81
N GLY A 396 -16.43 -12.09 12.91
CA GLY A 396 -16.98 -12.07 14.27
C GLY A 396 -17.20 -13.44 14.94
N VAL A 397 -16.81 -14.56 14.30
CA VAL A 397 -16.92 -15.91 14.89
C VAL A 397 -15.53 -16.50 15.08
N GLN A 398 -15.18 -16.88 16.31
CA GLN A 398 -13.88 -17.45 16.66
C GLN A 398 -14.01 -18.58 17.67
N ARG A 399 -13.19 -19.62 17.50
CA ARG A 399 -12.91 -20.63 18.52
C ARG A 399 -11.39 -20.71 18.73
N SER A 400 -10.91 -20.25 19.88
CA SER A 400 -9.47 -20.15 20.16
C SER A 400 -8.85 -21.44 20.72
N TYR A 401 -9.67 -22.32 21.30
CA TYR A 401 -9.22 -23.59 21.87
C TYR A 401 -10.30 -24.66 21.73
N CYS A 402 -9.88 -25.90 21.48
CA CYS A 402 -10.73 -27.08 21.46
C CYS A 402 -9.86 -28.31 21.70
N LYS A 403 -10.36 -29.29 22.45
CA LYS A 403 -9.74 -30.61 22.52
C LYS A 403 -10.50 -31.54 21.60
N LEU A 404 -9.78 -32.26 20.74
CA LEU A 404 -10.37 -33.21 19.79
C LEU A 404 -11.33 -34.20 20.46
N ALA A 405 -10.95 -34.74 21.63
CA ALA A 405 -11.78 -35.71 22.37
C ALA A 405 -13.11 -35.14 22.90
N GLU A 406 -13.25 -33.81 22.95
CA GLU A 406 -14.46 -33.12 23.40
C GLU A 406 -15.34 -32.69 22.21
N HIS A 407 -14.90 -32.92 20.97
CA HIS A 407 -15.63 -32.55 19.75
C HIS A 407 -16.28 -33.77 19.08
N GLN A 408 -17.51 -33.64 18.61
CA GLN A 408 -18.16 -34.70 17.82
C GLN A 408 -17.81 -34.56 16.34
N PRO A 409 -17.22 -35.58 15.70
CA PRO A 409 -16.93 -35.54 14.27
C PRO A 409 -18.21 -35.51 13.44
N VAL A 410 -18.21 -34.69 12.39
CA VAL A 410 -19.28 -34.58 11.39
C VAL A 410 -18.87 -35.38 10.15
N GLU A 411 -19.71 -36.32 9.70
CA GLU A 411 -19.49 -37.00 8.42
C GLU A 411 -19.81 -36.04 7.27
N ILE A 412 -18.78 -35.55 6.59
CA ILE A 412 -18.94 -34.55 5.51
C ILE A 412 -19.16 -35.22 4.15
N ARG A 413 -18.70 -36.46 4.00
CA ARG A 413 -18.84 -37.33 2.83
C ARG A 413 -18.77 -38.78 3.29
N PRO A 414 -19.29 -39.76 2.53
CA PRO A 414 -19.25 -41.16 2.92
C PRO A 414 -17.84 -41.62 3.33
N GLY A 415 -17.67 -41.94 4.61
CA GLY A 415 -16.41 -42.41 5.18
C GLY A 415 -15.38 -41.33 5.52
N ILE A 416 -15.72 -40.03 5.41
CA ILE A 416 -14.85 -38.90 5.76
C ILE A 416 -15.50 -38.09 6.88
N TYR A 417 -14.83 -38.05 8.03
CA TYR A 417 -15.31 -37.40 9.25
C TYR A 417 -14.40 -36.22 9.60
N ARG A 418 -14.99 -35.05 9.81
CA ARG A 418 -14.27 -33.80 10.15
C ARG A 418 -14.57 -33.38 11.59
N SER A 419 -13.55 -32.92 12.29
CA SER A 419 -13.67 -32.16 13.54
C SER A 419 -13.04 -30.78 13.38
N THR A 420 -13.83 -29.71 13.44
CA THR A 420 -13.34 -28.32 13.34
C THR A 420 -12.83 -27.86 14.71
N LEU A 421 -11.52 -27.71 14.86
CA LEU A 421 -10.88 -27.51 16.16
C LEU A 421 -10.82 -26.04 16.57
N VAL A 422 -10.15 -25.21 15.78
CA VAL A 422 -10.00 -23.77 16.05
C VAL A 422 -10.12 -23.00 14.75
N TYR A 423 -10.70 -21.80 14.81
CA TYR A 423 -10.91 -20.99 13.62
C TYR A 423 -11.19 -19.52 13.95
N ASN A 424 -10.94 -18.66 12.97
CA ASN A 424 -11.42 -17.28 12.85
C ASN A 424 -11.65 -16.96 11.35
N ALA A 425 -11.80 -15.68 10.99
CA ALA A 425 -11.94 -15.26 9.60
C ALA A 425 -10.73 -15.62 8.71
N GLU A 426 -9.53 -15.69 9.27
CA GLU A 426 -8.26 -15.80 8.55
C GLU A 426 -7.73 -17.24 8.50
N ASN A 427 -8.11 -18.09 9.45
CA ASN A 427 -7.59 -19.45 9.53
C ASN A 427 -8.61 -20.42 10.13
N MET A 428 -8.55 -21.67 9.72
CA MET A 428 -9.31 -22.78 10.29
C MET A 428 -8.46 -24.04 10.34
N LEU A 429 -8.38 -24.67 11.52
CA LEU A 429 -7.73 -25.96 11.76
C LEU A 429 -8.79 -27.06 11.91
N CYS A 430 -8.67 -28.11 11.11
CA CYS A 430 -9.52 -29.29 11.16
C CYS A 430 -8.70 -30.56 11.40
N HIS A 431 -9.29 -31.51 12.09
CA HIS A 431 -8.87 -32.91 12.10
C HIS A 431 -9.81 -33.70 11.20
N PHE A 432 -9.26 -34.60 10.37
CA PHE A 432 -10.04 -35.52 9.57
C PHE A 432 -9.68 -36.96 9.87
N PHE A 433 -10.70 -37.80 9.91
CA PHE A 433 -10.61 -39.24 9.95
C PHE A 433 -11.28 -39.81 8.69
N GLU A 434 -10.52 -40.59 7.92
CA GLU A 434 -10.96 -41.16 6.64
C GLU A 434 -10.87 -42.68 6.68
N LYS A 435 -11.98 -43.36 6.38
CA LYS A 435 -12.01 -44.82 6.25
C LYS A 435 -11.27 -45.26 4.97
N ALA A 436 -10.70 -46.46 4.98
CA ALA A 436 -10.10 -47.02 3.77
C ALA A 436 -11.10 -47.05 2.60
N GLY A 437 -10.67 -46.55 1.44
CA GLY A 437 -11.48 -46.39 0.24
C GLY A 437 -12.33 -45.11 0.20
N ALA A 438 -12.32 -44.28 1.26
CA ALA A 438 -12.97 -42.98 1.23
C ALA A 438 -12.31 -42.09 0.15
N LYS A 439 -13.13 -41.32 -0.55
CA LYS A 439 -12.70 -40.51 -1.70
C LYS A 439 -13.25 -39.10 -1.62
N VAL A 440 -12.37 -38.15 -1.88
CA VAL A 440 -12.69 -36.78 -2.25
C VAL A 440 -12.52 -36.67 -3.76
N ASP A 441 -13.62 -36.38 -4.46
CA ASP A 441 -13.54 -36.08 -5.89
C ASP A 441 -12.75 -34.79 -6.14
N LEU A 442 -12.22 -34.68 -7.37
CA LEU A 442 -11.49 -33.51 -7.81
C LEU A 442 -12.35 -32.25 -7.60
N HIS A 443 -11.81 -31.28 -6.89
CA HIS A 443 -12.49 -30.02 -6.60
C HIS A 443 -11.46 -28.89 -6.48
N THR A 444 -11.96 -27.67 -6.44
CA THR A 444 -11.18 -26.46 -6.14
C THR A 444 -11.87 -25.72 -5.01
N HIS A 445 -11.09 -24.93 -4.27
CA HIS A 445 -11.62 -23.99 -3.30
C HIS A 445 -10.63 -22.83 -3.13
N TYR A 446 -11.15 -21.67 -2.72
CA TYR A 446 -10.35 -20.45 -2.60
C TYR A 446 -9.33 -20.50 -1.47
N ALA A 447 -9.63 -21.21 -0.37
CA ALA A 447 -8.74 -21.29 0.76
C ALA A 447 -7.45 -22.04 0.38
N VAL A 448 -6.29 -21.52 0.76
CA VAL A 448 -5.06 -22.30 0.72
C VAL A 448 -5.21 -23.44 1.74
N GLN A 449 -5.00 -24.69 1.30
CA GLN A 449 -5.06 -25.87 2.16
C GLN A 449 -3.66 -26.40 2.41
N SER A 450 -3.29 -26.54 3.67
CA SER A 450 -2.07 -27.27 4.04
C SER A 450 -2.37 -28.31 5.09
N GLY A 451 -1.74 -29.46 5.00
CA GLY A 451 -2.03 -30.57 5.89
C GLY A 451 -0.84 -31.42 6.26
N TYR A 452 -1.05 -32.30 7.24
CA TYR A 452 -0.05 -33.20 7.80
C TYR A 452 -0.68 -34.56 8.10
N VAL A 453 0.00 -35.63 7.66
CA VAL A 453 -0.47 -37.00 7.85
C VAL A 453 -0.04 -37.54 9.20
N LEU A 454 -1.00 -37.81 10.09
CA LEU A 454 -0.75 -38.39 11.41
C LEU A 454 -0.64 -39.91 11.34
N ARG A 455 -1.53 -40.56 10.59
CA ARG A 455 -1.63 -42.02 10.47
C ARG A 455 -2.25 -42.40 9.12
N GLY A 456 -1.94 -43.60 8.64
CA GLY A 456 -2.53 -44.18 7.45
C GLY A 456 -1.76 -43.87 6.18
N LYS A 457 -2.47 -43.88 5.04
CA LYS A 457 -1.90 -43.72 3.71
C LYS A 457 -2.93 -43.10 2.78
N LEU A 458 -2.62 -41.93 2.23
CA LEU A 458 -3.46 -41.21 1.29
C LEU A 458 -2.79 -41.12 -0.08
N MET A 459 -3.61 -41.03 -1.11
CA MET A 459 -3.19 -40.69 -2.47
C MET A 459 -3.94 -39.44 -2.90
N PHE A 460 -3.21 -38.34 -3.11
CA PHE A 460 -3.74 -37.15 -3.75
C PHE A 460 -3.57 -37.24 -5.26
N PHE A 461 -4.48 -36.62 -6.00
CA PHE A 461 -4.40 -36.50 -7.44
C PHE A 461 -4.86 -35.13 -7.93
N ASP A 462 -4.25 -34.64 -9.01
CA ASP A 462 -4.55 -33.35 -9.64
C ASP A 462 -5.45 -33.49 -10.89
N ALA A 463 -5.70 -32.38 -11.59
CA ALA A 463 -6.52 -32.35 -12.80
C ALA A 463 -5.86 -33.05 -14.00
N GLU A 464 -4.54 -33.13 -14.00
CA GLU A 464 -3.71 -33.79 -15.01
C GLU A 464 -3.60 -35.30 -14.77
N GLY A 465 -4.07 -35.78 -13.61
CA GLY A 465 -4.06 -37.19 -13.20
C GLY A 465 -2.73 -37.64 -12.60
N ASN A 466 -1.86 -36.72 -12.19
CA ASN A 466 -0.66 -37.06 -11.43
C ASN A 466 -1.07 -37.51 -10.03
N GLU A 467 -0.45 -38.58 -9.54
CA GLU A 467 -0.77 -39.16 -8.22
C GLU A 467 0.41 -39.00 -7.25
N HIS A 468 0.11 -38.56 -6.03
CA HIS A 468 1.08 -38.41 -4.95
C HIS A 468 0.63 -39.18 -3.71
N ILE A 469 1.40 -40.20 -3.34
CA ILE A 469 1.16 -40.99 -2.12
C ILE A 469 1.82 -40.30 -0.93
N LEU A 470 1.03 -40.08 0.12
CA LEU A 470 1.51 -39.54 1.40
C LEU A 470 1.38 -40.57 2.52
N LEU A 471 2.42 -40.61 3.35
CA LEU A 471 2.64 -41.49 4.49
C LEU A 471 2.72 -40.66 5.79
N PRO A 472 2.62 -41.31 6.97
CA PRO A 472 2.69 -40.61 8.24
C PRO A 472 3.99 -39.82 8.38
N GLY A 473 3.87 -38.59 8.87
CA GLY A 473 4.99 -37.67 9.03
C GLY A 473 5.21 -36.69 7.88
N GLN A 474 4.48 -36.82 6.77
CA GLN A 474 4.60 -35.94 5.61
C GLN A 474 3.56 -34.80 5.66
N GLY A 475 3.98 -33.62 5.21
CA GLY A 475 3.11 -32.47 4.99
C GLY A 475 2.87 -32.20 3.50
N TYR A 476 1.81 -31.47 3.20
CA TYR A 476 1.41 -31.09 1.84
C TYR A 476 0.74 -29.72 1.82
N LEU A 477 0.69 -29.11 0.63
CA LEU A 477 0.12 -27.80 0.38
C LEU A 477 -0.59 -27.82 -0.97
N PHE A 478 -1.82 -27.30 -1.01
CA PHE A 478 -2.54 -26.94 -2.22
C PHE A 478 -2.75 -25.43 -2.23
N ALA A 479 -2.35 -24.78 -3.32
CA ALA A 479 -2.55 -23.36 -3.51
C ALA A 479 -4.05 -23.01 -3.68
N SER A 480 -4.38 -21.72 -3.57
CA SER A 480 -5.74 -21.23 -3.80
C SER A 480 -6.23 -21.65 -5.19
N ASN A 481 -7.40 -22.28 -5.24
CA ASN A 481 -8.05 -22.82 -6.44
C ASN A 481 -7.24 -23.89 -7.21
N GLU A 482 -6.19 -24.47 -6.62
CA GLU A 482 -5.52 -25.64 -7.18
C GLU A 482 -6.48 -26.83 -7.18
N ALA A 483 -6.65 -27.49 -8.32
CA ALA A 483 -7.56 -28.62 -8.43
C ALA A 483 -6.93 -29.87 -7.82
N HIS A 484 -7.59 -30.44 -6.81
CA HIS A 484 -7.10 -31.62 -6.12
C HIS A 484 -8.23 -32.54 -5.66
N GLY A 485 -7.92 -33.82 -5.54
CA GLY A 485 -8.77 -34.86 -4.96
C GLY A 485 -7.93 -35.85 -4.17
N SER A 486 -8.56 -36.68 -3.34
CA SER A 486 -7.87 -37.65 -2.50
C SER A 486 -8.57 -38.99 -2.45
N VAL A 487 -7.79 -40.05 -2.22
CA VAL A 487 -8.28 -41.38 -1.83
C VAL A 487 -7.51 -41.84 -0.61
N ALA A 488 -8.23 -42.20 0.45
CA ALA A 488 -7.66 -42.91 1.58
C ALA A 488 -7.37 -44.37 1.17
N LEU A 489 -6.11 -44.71 0.92
CA LEU A 489 -5.69 -46.07 0.58
C LEU A 489 -5.76 -47.00 1.80
N GLU A 490 -5.62 -46.43 2.99
CA GLU A 490 -5.81 -47.06 4.30
C GLU A 490 -6.64 -46.14 5.20
N GLU A 491 -7.13 -46.66 6.33
CA GLU A 491 -7.73 -45.81 7.37
C GLU A 491 -6.70 -44.76 7.81
N SER A 492 -7.05 -43.48 7.68
CA SER A 492 -6.10 -42.38 7.78
C SER A 492 -6.60 -41.26 8.67
N GLU A 493 -5.65 -40.60 9.34
CA GLU A 493 -5.89 -39.41 10.15
C GLU A 493 -4.96 -38.29 9.68
N ILE A 494 -5.54 -37.12 9.43
CA ILE A 494 -4.83 -35.94 8.95
C ILE A 494 -5.27 -34.70 9.73
N ILE A 495 -4.36 -33.74 9.85
CA ILE A 495 -4.65 -32.39 10.28
C ILE A 495 -4.55 -31.49 9.06
N GLU A 496 -5.53 -30.62 8.85
CA GLU A 496 -5.53 -29.66 7.76
C GLU A 496 -5.84 -28.26 8.28
N THR A 497 -5.25 -27.27 7.61
CA THR A 497 -5.51 -25.86 7.80
C THR A 497 -6.02 -25.24 6.51
N PHE A 498 -6.96 -24.30 6.65
CA PHE A 498 -7.54 -23.53 5.56
C PHE A 498 -7.38 -22.04 5.83
N THR A 499 -6.84 -21.30 4.85
CA THR A 499 -6.62 -19.85 4.93
C THR A 499 -7.16 -19.16 3.67
N PRO A 500 -8.24 -18.34 3.74
CA PRO A 500 -9.03 -18.04 4.94
C PRO A 500 -9.86 -19.24 5.43
N GLY A 501 -10.43 -19.13 6.64
CA GLY A 501 -11.29 -20.17 7.20
C GLY A 501 -12.52 -20.42 6.33
N ARG A 502 -12.94 -21.70 6.21
CA ARG A 502 -14.06 -22.12 5.35
C ARG A 502 -15.40 -22.08 6.08
N PRO A 503 -16.33 -21.16 5.76
CA PRO A 503 -17.58 -21.01 6.50
C PRO A 503 -18.46 -22.27 6.51
N GLU A 504 -18.42 -23.05 5.43
CA GLU A 504 -19.13 -24.33 5.29
C GLU A 504 -18.60 -25.41 6.25
N TYR A 505 -17.41 -25.21 6.84
CA TYR A 505 -16.81 -26.10 7.82
C TYR A 505 -17.05 -25.66 9.27
N LEU A 506 -17.85 -24.62 9.49
CA LEU A 506 -18.42 -24.38 10.81
C LEU A 506 -19.31 -25.56 11.24
N ASP A 507 -19.27 -25.83 12.54
CA ASP A 507 -20.29 -26.68 13.15
C ASP A 507 -21.63 -25.94 13.06
N LYS A 508 -22.66 -26.58 12.52
CA LYS A 508 -24.02 -26.05 12.56
C LYS A 508 -24.57 -26.37 13.95
N GLU A 509 -24.95 -25.33 14.71
CA GLU A 509 -25.62 -25.48 16.02
C GLU A 509 -26.94 -26.27 15.92
#